data_AF-A0A5N5ZHF3-F1
#
_entry.id   AF-A0A5N5ZHF3-F1
#
_cell.length_a   1.000
_cell.length_b   1.000
_cell.length_c   1.000
_cell.angle_alpha   90.00
_cell.angle_beta   90.00
_cell.angle_gamma   90.00
#
_symmetry.space_group_name_H-M   'P 1'
#
loop_
_entity.id
_entity.type
_entity.pdbx_description
1 polymer ?
#
loop_
_entity_poly.entity_id
_entity_poly.type
_entity_poly.pdbx_seq_one_letter_code
_entity_poly.pdbx_strand_id
1 'polypeptide(L)'
;MKIKKNIRVHNALPDGVDALMINSGTVHHSHHKAALVTYLDEEFIPEYVDYAYVNKRDWRPLTEEEIACLAPDEEANDHNTVYLGEIPEELKACFQEMGLQHSEDRDEVFDRFEANPALTMRTSELLNEFLTPFANDKPFKFHCIGVNYPNVELVASNTTMLPKNFKQAEKKFLGMHNDGTQLMTIETAHEFGNRISINLGKDTRYFLFVNLSMKEAHAMLKEKLGDEEIANVNIANIPQYFFKHFPDYPVIRIAQKPYQYYIAATDNFFHDGSTLGGTHLDVCIVYFGSFQPVKN
;
A
#
# COMPACT_ATOMS: atom_id res chain seq x y z
N MET A 1 19.00 -11.37 -2.76
CA MET A 1 18.97 -11.73 -1.31
C MET A 1 17.75 -12.61 -1.06
N LYS A 2 17.71 -13.46 -0.01
CA LYS A 2 16.51 -14.25 0.33
C LYS A 2 15.63 -13.47 1.30
N ILE A 3 14.31 -13.62 1.19
CA ILE A 3 13.37 -13.05 2.16
C ILE A 3 13.43 -13.78 3.51
N LYS A 4 13.10 -13.10 4.60
CA LYS A 4 13.06 -13.67 5.96
C LYS A 4 11.63 -13.98 6.39
N LYS A 5 11.43 -14.90 7.33
CA LYS A 5 10.11 -15.12 7.97
C LYS A 5 9.84 -14.00 8.97
N ASN A 6 9.20 -12.91 8.52
CA ASN A 6 8.88 -11.76 9.37
C ASN A 6 7.47 -11.21 9.09
N ILE A 7 7.30 -10.30 8.13
CA ILE A 7 5.94 -9.91 7.70
C ILE A 7 5.38 -11.01 6.81
N ARG A 8 4.18 -11.49 7.15
CA ARG A 8 3.51 -12.64 6.53
C ARG A 8 2.29 -12.20 5.72
N VAL A 9 1.69 -13.12 4.98
CA VAL A 9 0.46 -12.88 4.21
C VAL A 9 -0.57 -13.94 4.52
N HIS A 10 -1.68 -13.53 5.13
CA HIS A 10 -2.87 -14.35 5.26
C HIS A 10 -3.82 -14.04 4.11
N ASN A 11 -3.86 -14.94 3.12
CA ASN A 11 -4.59 -14.72 1.89
C ASN A 11 -5.91 -15.49 1.84
N ALA A 12 -7.04 -14.78 1.88
CA ALA A 12 -8.37 -15.35 1.68
C ALA A 12 -8.94 -15.12 0.27
N LEU A 13 -8.13 -14.64 -0.68
CA LEU A 13 -8.54 -14.44 -2.06
C LEU A 13 -8.63 -15.78 -2.82
N PRO A 14 -9.54 -15.89 -3.82
CA PRO A 14 -9.67 -17.10 -4.63
C PRO A 14 -8.39 -17.51 -5.38
N ASP A 15 -7.57 -16.54 -5.79
CA ASP A 15 -6.32 -16.78 -6.53
C ASP A 15 -5.22 -17.37 -5.62
N GLY A 16 -5.38 -17.35 -4.29
CA GLY A 16 -4.39 -17.86 -3.35
C GLY A 16 -2.99 -17.30 -3.62
N VAL A 17 -1.97 -18.16 -3.59
CA VAL A 17 -0.57 -17.75 -3.81
C VAL A 17 -0.34 -17.07 -5.16
N ASP A 18 -1.16 -17.35 -6.18
CA ASP A 18 -1.01 -16.76 -7.52
C ASP A 18 -1.32 -15.26 -7.55
N ALA A 19 -1.97 -14.71 -6.50
CA ALA A 19 -2.12 -13.27 -6.33
C ALA A 19 -0.81 -12.56 -5.96
N LEU A 20 0.22 -13.31 -5.55
CA LEU A 20 1.50 -12.78 -5.09
C LEU A 20 2.58 -12.97 -6.16
N MET A 21 3.42 -11.95 -6.31
CA MET A 21 4.65 -12.01 -7.09
C MET A 21 5.81 -11.41 -6.31
N ILE A 22 7.03 -11.73 -6.71
CA ILE A 22 8.26 -11.23 -6.09
C ILE A 22 9.23 -10.77 -7.18
N ASN A 23 10.02 -9.73 -6.92
CA ASN A 23 11.08 -9.26 -7.82
C ASN A 23 12.48 -9.45 -7.20
N SER A 24 13.52 -8.92 -7.85
CA SER A 24 14.89 -8.95 -7.31
C SER A 24 15.30 -7.72 -6.49
N GLY A 25 14.32 -6.92 -6.05
CA GLY A 25 14.50 -5.77 -5.17
C GLY A 25 14.22 -4.42 -5.82
N THR A 26 14.98 -3.41 -5.44
CA THR A 26 14.78 -2.02 -5.83
C THR A 26 15.98 -1.43 -6.55
N VAL A 27 15.76 -0.28 -7.19
CA VAL A 27 16.78 0.51 -7.85
C VAL A 27 16.52 1.98 -7.55
N HIS A 28 17.59 2.77 -7.42
CA HIS A 28 17.45 4.21 -7.29
C HIS A 28 16.72 4.79 -8.51
N HIS A 29 15.77 5.71 -8.31
CA HIS A 29 14.90 6.21 -9.38
C HIS A 29 15.68 6.80 -10.58
N SER A 30 16.85 7.41 -10.35
CA SER A 30 17.71 7.95 -11.40
C SER A 30 18.26 6.91 -12.38
N HIS A 31 18.24 5.63 -12.02
CA HIS A 31 18.67 4.51 -12.88
C HIS A 31 17.48 3.73 -13.44
N HIS A 32 16.27 4.27 -13.31
CA HIS A 32 15.04 3.63 -13.74
C HIS A 32 14.24 4.57 -14.65
N LYS A 33 13.76 4.04 -15.76
CA LYS A 33 12.89 4.80 -16.65
C LYS A 33 11.44 4.60 -16.24
N ALA A 34 10.86 5.58 -15.56
CA ALA A 34 9.45 5.60 -15.21
C ALA A 34 8.56 5.47 -16.48
N ALA A 35 7.38 4.88 -16.30
CA ALA A 35 6.42 4.72 -17.39
C ALA A 35 5.83 6.09 -17.78
N LEU A 36 5.57 6.28 -19.07
CA LEU A 36 4.80 7.43 -19.54
C LEU A 36 3.35 7.26 -19.05
N VAL A 37 2.84 8.26 -18.36
CA VAL A 37 1.42 8.36 -18.00
C VAL A 37 0.75 9.16 -19.10
N THR A 38 -0.26 8.56 -19.73
CA THR A 38 -1.16 9.21 -20.67
C THR A 38 -2.57 8.99 -20.16
N TYR A 39 -3.22 10.05 -19.69
CA TYR A 39 -4.54 9.97 -19.10
C TYR A 39 -5.31 11.26 -19.35
N LEU A 40 -6.51 11.15 -19.93
CA LEU A 40 -7.29 12.28 -20.43
C LEU A 40 -6.44 13.15 -21.38
N ASP A 41 -6.28 14.43 -21.07
CA ASP A 41 -5.48 15.42 -21.79
C ASP A 41 -4.08 15.64 -21.19
N GLU A 42 -3.68 14.86 -20.18
CA GLU A 42 -2.35 14.92 -19.56
C GLU A 42 -1.42 13.82 -20.07
N GLU A 43 -0.17 14.21 -20.35
CA GLU A 43 0.94 13.30 -20.62
C GLU A 43 2.17 13.73 -19.81
N PHE A 44 2.69 12.84 -18.97
CA PHE A 44 3.89 13.11 -18.17
C PHE A 44 4.65 11.85 -17.78
N ILE A 45 5.92 12.02 -17.43
CA ILE A 45 6.74 10.97 -16.82
C ILE A 45 6.77 11.27 -15.31
N PRO A 46 6.31 10.35 -14.43
CA PRO A 46 6.36 10.54 -12.98
C PRO A 46 7.77 10.90 -12.49
N GLU A 47 7.87 11.97 -11.72
CA GLU A 47 9.10 12.34 -11.02
C GLU A 47 9.11 11.78 -9.60
N TYR A 48 10.29 11.46 -9.09
CA TYR A 48 10.48 10.96 -7.74
C TYR A 48 11.31 11.93 -6.89
N VAL A 49 11.15 11.85 -5.58
CA VAL A 49 12.06 12.55 -4.66
C VAL A 49 13.48 12.02 -4.78
N ASP A 50 14.48 12.86 -4.51
CA ASP A 50 15.88 12.58 -4.87
C ASP A 50 16.42 11.26 -4.29
N TYR A 51 15.94 10.83 -3.13
CA TYR A 51 16.36 9.61 -2.42
C TYR A 51 15.47 8.39 -2.69
N ALA A 52 14.51 8.49 -3.62
CA ALA A 52 13.53 7.44 -3.87
C ALA A 52 14.16 6.17 -4.47
N TYR A 53 13.65 5.04 -4.02
CA TYR A 53 13.91 3.74 -4.63
C TYR A 53 12.61 3.18 -5.20
N VAL A 54 12.71 2.65 -6.42
CA VAL A 54 11.60 2.08 -7.17
C VAL A 54 11.83 0.60 -7.41
N ASN A 55 10.77 -0.14 -7.73
CA ASN A 55 10.85 -1.59 -7.89
C ASN A 55 11.53 -1.96 -9.21
N LYS A 56 12.41 -2.96 -9.15
CA LYS A 56 12.82 -3.67 -10.37
C LYS A 56 11.59 -4.39 -10.96
N ARG A 57 11.50 -4.44 -12.29
CA ARG A 57 10.32 -4.97 -13.02
C ARG A 57 10.42 -6.47 -13.36
N ASP A 58 11.40 -7.18 -12.82
CA ASP A 58 11.63 -8.61 -13.03
C ASP A 58 10.75 -9.49 -12.15
N TRP A 59 9.44 -9.20 -12.16
CA TRP A 59 8.43 -9.93 -11.38
C TRP A 59 8.35 -11.39 -11.81
N ARG A 60 8.32 -12.28 -10.83
CA ARG A 60 8.11 -13.73 -11.01
C ARG A 60 7.20 -14.31 -9.93
N PRO A 61 6.65 -15.51 -10.13
CA PRO A 61 6.05 -16.29 -9.06
C PRO A 61 7.03 -16.56 -7.91
N LEU A 62 6.48 -16.80 -6.72
CA LEU A 62 7.25 -17.19 -5.55
C LEU A 62 7.67 -18.66 -5.65
N THR A 63 8.82 -18.97 -5.08
CA THR A 63 9.26 -20.36 -4.84
C THR A 63 8.60 -20.93 -3.58
N GLU A 64 8.62 -22.25 -3.41
CA GLU A 64 8.08 -22.91 -2.21
C GLU A 64 8.72 -22.40 -0.90
N GLU A 65 10.02 -22.12 -0.91
CA GLU A 65 10.74 -21.55 0.25
C GLU A 65 10.22 -20.14 0.58
N GLU A 66 10.01 -19.31 -0.44
CA GLU A 66 9.49 -17.96 -0.26
C GLU A 66 8.04 -17.96 0.21
N ILE A 67 7.22 -18.89 -0.30
CA ILE A 67 5.85 -19.12 0.16
C ILE A 67 5.86 -19.51 1.65
N ALA A 68 6.73 -20.43 2.05
CA ALA A 68 6.86 -20.84 3.45
C ALA A 68 7.31 -19.69 4.37
N CYS A 69 8.12 -18.75 3.88
CA CYS A 69 8.49 -17.54 4.64
C CYS A 69 7.32 -16.57 4.83
N LEU A 70 6.38 -16.50 3.89
CA LEU A 70 5.21 -15.62 3.96
C LEU A 70 4.00 -16.28 4.60
N ALA A 71 3.98 -17.60 4.73
CA ALA A 71 2.85 -18.31 5.33
C ALA A 71 2.59 -17.83 6.78
N PRO A 72 1.33 -17.54 7.15
CA PRO A 72 0.98 -17.17 8.50
C PRO A 72 1.18 -18.36 9.45
N ASP A 73 1.40 -18.08 10.73
CA ASP A 73 1.41 -19.10 11.78
C ASP A 73 0.59 -18.61 12.99
N GLU A 74 0.64 -19.33 14.11
CA GLU A 74 -0.11 -19.03 15.32
C GLU A 74 0.14 -17.62 15.87
N GLU A 75 1.31 -17.04 15.60
CA GLU A 75 1.72 -15.68 16.02
C GLU A 75 1.22 -14.57 15.08
N ALA A 76 0.45 -14.90 14.03
CA ALA A 76 -0.13 -13.90 13.14
C ALA A 76 -1.05 -12.92 13.91
N ASN A 77 -0.79 -11.62 13.75
CA ASN A 77 -1.46 -10.52 14.41
C ASN A 77 -1.65 -9.31 13.48
N ASP A 78 -2.10 -8.17 14.01
CA ASP A 78 -2.45 -6.96 13.27
C ASP A 78 -1.25 -6.17 12.71
N HIS A 79 -0.02 -6.43 13.16
CA HIS A 79 1.19 -5.68 12.78
C HIS A 79 2.30 -6.51 12.11
N ASN A 80 2.20 -7.84 12.13
CA ASN A 80 3.15 -8.75 11.47
C ASN A 80 2.56 -9.52 10.29
N THR A 81 1.30 -9.28 9.94
CA THR A 81 0.61 -10.02 8.87
C THR A 81 -0.18 -9.06 7.98
N VAL A 82 -0.05 -9.23 6.68
CA VAL A 82 -0.90 -8.62 5.67
C VAL A 82 -2.08 -9.55 5.43
N TYR A 83 -3.31 -9.07 5.60
CA TYR A 83 -4.51 -9.86 5.34
C TYR A 83 -5.16 -9.43 4.04
N LEU A 84 -5.57 -10.39 3.21
CA LEU A 84 -6.22 -10.14 1.93
C LEU A 84 -7.61 -10.77 1.92
N GLY A 85 -8.57 -10.10 1.29
CA GLY A 85 -9.92 -10.62 1.13
C GLY A 85 -10.78 -9.77 0.19
N GLU A 86 -12.06 -10.10 0.13
CA GLU A 86 -13.08 -9.43 -0.66
C GLU A 86 -14.15 -8.83 0.26
N ILE A 87 -14.64 -7.65 -0.09
CA ILE A 87 -15.77 -7.06 0.63
C ILE A 87 -17.06 -7.85 0.35
N PRO A 88 -18.05 -7.84 1.26
CA PRO A 88 -19.33 -8.51 1.04
C PRO A 88 -20.06 -8.02 -0.22
N GLU A 89 -20.79 -8.92 -0.89
CA GLU A 89 -21.50 -8.60 -2.15
C GLU A 89 -22.51 -7.45 -2.01
N GLU A 90 -23.16 -7.29 -0.85
CA GLU A 90 -24.08 -6.16 -0.61
C GLU A 90 -23.34 -4.81 -0.60
N LEU A 91 -22.18 -4.75 0.04
CA LEU A 91 -21.34 -3.55 0.06
C LEU A 91 -20.77 -3.25 -1.33
N LYS A 92 -20.33 -4.29 -2.05
CA LYS A 92 -19.89 -4.18 -3.44
C LYS A 92 -20.99 -3.64 -4.35
N ALA A 93 -22.23 -4.11 -4.21
CA ALA A 93 -23.37 -3.63 -4.98
C ALA A 93 -23.60 -2.12 -4.75
N CYS A 94 -23.46 -1.64 -3.51
CA CYS A 94 -23.59 -0.21 -3.21
C CYS A 94 -22.53 0.63 -3.94
N PHE A 95 -21.26 0.20 -3.93
CA PHE A 95 -20.21 0.90 -4.67
C PHE A 95 -20.39 0.86 -6.18
N GLN A 96 -20.89 -0.27 -6.71
CA GLN A 96 -21.22 -0.40 -8.13
C GLN A 96 -22.33 0.56 -8.55
N GLU A 97 -23.39 0.67 -7.75
CA GLU A 97 -24.51 1.59 -7.97
C GLU A 97 -24.04 3.06 -7.92
N MET A 98 -23.11 3.37 -7.03
CA MET A 98 -22.52 4.70 -6.93
C MET A 98 -21.68 5.08 -8.17
N GLY A 99 -21.15 4.08 -8.87
CA GLY A 99 -20.51 4.26 -10.17
C GLY A 99 -19.12 4.89 -10.11
N LEU A 100 -18.38 4.70 -9.02
CA LEU A 100 -17.04 5.28 -8.82
C LEU A 100 -16.04 4.84 -9.90
N GLN A 101 -16.22 3.64 -10.46
CA GLN A 101 -15.44 3.11 -11.59
C GLN A 101 -15.58 3.91 -12.90
N HIS A 102 -16.50 4.87 -12.94
CA HIS A 102 -16.75 5.75 -14.09
C HIS A 102 -16.28 7.19 -13.84
N SER A 103 -15.65 7.48 -12.69
CA SER A 103 -15.06 8.78 -12.45
C SER A 103 -13.77 8.95 -13.24
N GLU A 104 -13.63 10.10 -13.87
CA GLU A 104 -12.42 10.47 -14.63
C GLU A 104 -11.41 11.21 -13.75
N ASP A 105 -11.88 11.91 -12.72
CA ASP A 105 -11.02 12.63 -11.78
C ASP A 105 -11.50 12.54 -10.31
N ARG A 106 -10.76 13.22 -9.44
CA ARG A 106 -11.05 13.23 -8.00
C ARG A 106 -12.37 13.91 -7.67
N ASP A 107 -12.69 15.02 -8.31
CA ASP A 107 -13.88 15.80 -7.97
C ASP A 107 -15.14 15.00 -8.35
N GLU A 108 -15.12 14.31 -9.50
CA GLU A 108 -16.20 13.40 -9.89
C GLU A 108 -16.41 12.24 -8.90
N VAL A 109 -15.35 11.73 -8.26
CA VAL A 109 -15.48 10.72 -7.20
C VAL A 109 -16.31 11.28 -6.03
N PHE A 110 -16.00 12.49 -5.57
CA PHE A 110 -16.73 13.12 -4.46
C PHE A 110 -18.16 13.51 -4.88
N ASP A 111 -18.35 14.06 -6.08
CA ASP A 111 -19.67 14.39 -6.62
C ASP A 111 -20.60 13.18 -6.66
N ARG A 112 -20.08 11.98 -6.97
CA ARG A 112 -20.87 10.73 -6.95
C ARG A 112 -21.34 10.34 -5.55
N PHE A 113 -20.50 10.53 -4.52
CA PHE A 113 -20.91 10.34 -3.14
C PHE A 113 -21.98 11.36 -2.73
N GLU A 114 -21.86 12.60 -3.17
CA GLU A 114 -22.80 13.69 -2.84
C GLU A 114 -24.14 13.57 -3.57
N ALA A 115 -24.14 13.06 -4.81
CA ALA A 115 -25.32 12.95 -5.65
C ALA A 115 -26.39 11.98 -5.11
N ASN A 116 -26.01 11.00 -4.28
CA ASN A 116 -26.94 10.06 -3.66
C ASN A 116 -26.68 9.87 -2.16
N PRO A 117 -27.12 10.83 -1.31
CA PRO A 117 -26.87 10.77 0.14
C PRO A 117 -27.42 9.52 0.83
N ALA A 118 -28.53 8.97 0.33
CA ALA A 118 -29.12 7.75 0.89
C ALA A 118 -28.24 6.53 0.63
N LEU A 119 -27.73 6.37 -0.61
CA LEU A 119 -26.79 5.31 -0.95
C LEU A 119 -25.46 5.48 -0.22
N THR A 120 -24.96 6.70 -0.08
CA THR A 120 -23.73 7.00 0.68
C THR A 120 -23.88 6.65 2.15
N MET A 121 -25.03 6.96 2.76
CA MET A 121 -25.32 6.57 4.15
C MET A 121 -25.36 5.05 4.28
N ARG A 122 -26.09 4.35 3.39
CA ARG A 122 -26.17 2.88 3.41
C ARG A 122 -24.80 2.22 3.23
N THR A 123 -23.99 2.75 2.31
CA THR A 123 -22.61 2.29 2.09
C THR A 123 -21.77 2.46 3.34
N SER A 124 -21.92 3.58 4.04
CA SER A 124 -21.20 3.87 5.30
C SER A 124 -21.62 2.92 6.42
N GLU A 125 -22.91 2.60 6.54
CA GLU A 125 -23.42 1.62 7.50
C GLU A 125 -22.83 0.22 7.23
N LEU A 126 -22.89 -0.25 5.98
CA LEU A 126 -22.35 -1.54 5.58
C LEU A 126 -20.83 -1.64 5.75
N LEU A 127 -20.09 -0.56 5.47
CA LEU A 127 -18.66 -0.49 5.79
C LEU A 127 -18.43 -0.64 7.29
N ASN A 128 -19.21 0.05 8.13
CA ASN A 128 -19.06 -0.05 9.57
C ASN A 128 -19.38 -1.46 10.09
N GLU A 129 -20.45 -2.08 9.59
CA GLU A 129 -20.81 -3.47 9.88
C GLU A 129 -19.72 -4.46 9.47
N PHE A 130 -19.14 -4.28 8.28
CA PHE A 130 -18.05 -5.11 7.77
C PHE A 130 -16.75 -4.96 8.56
N LEU A 131 -16.38 -3.73 8.94
CA LEU A 131 -15.11 -3.42 9.59
C LEU A 131 -15.11 -3.70 11.10
N THR A 132 -16.27 -3.60 11.76
CA THR A 132 -16.39 -3.76 13.22
C THR A 132 -15.84 -5.12 13.72
N PRO A 133 -16.18 -6.27 13.11
CA PRO A 133 -15.64 -7.56 13.53
C PRO A 133 -14.12 -7.68 13.40
N PHE A 134 -13.49 -6.90 12.52
CA PHE A 134 -12.04 -6.93 12.33
C PHE A 134 -11.33 -6.02 13.34
N ALA A 135 -11.98 -5.00 13.87
CA ALA A 135 -11.33 -3.97 14.67
C ALA A 135 -10.91 -4.39 16.09
N ASN A 136 -11.09 -5.66 16.48
CA ASN A 136 -10.73 -6.19 17.81
C ASN A 136 -11.30 -5.36 18.98
N ASP A 137 -12.58 -4.97 18.89
CA ASP A 137 -13.27 -4.09 19.85
C ASP A 137 -12.60 -2.73 20.08
N LYS A 138 -11.68 -2.31 19.19
CA LYS A 138 -11.03 -1.00 19.21
C LYS A 138 -11.71 -0.02 18.26
N PRO A 139 -11.65 1.29 18.54
CA PRO A 139 -12.16 2.28 17.61
C PRO A 139 -11.33 2.29 16.32
N PHE A 140 -12.00 2.53 15.21
CA PHE A 140 -11.39 2.80 13.92
C PHE A 140 -11.99 4.08 13.33
N LYS A 141 -11.31 4.67 12.34
CA LYS A 141 -11.75 5.90 11.69
C LYS A 141 -11.52 5.86 10.19
N PHE A 142 -12.38 6.53 9.46
CA PHE A 142 -12.14 6.86 8.06
C PHE A 142 -10.84 7.67 7.94
N HIS A 143 -9.99 7.31 7.00
CA HIS A 143 -8.78 8.06 6.70
C HIS A 143 -8.98 8.97 5.49
N CYS A 144 -9.22 8.36 4.33
CA CYS A 144 -9.33 9.07 3.07
C CYS A 144 -9.95 8.20 1.98
N ILE A 145 -10.35 8.87 0.90
CA ILE A 145 -10.50 8.28 -0.42
C ILE A 145 -9.24 8.66 -1.19
N GLY A 146 -8.42 7.67 -1.54
CA GLY A 146 -7.25 7.83 -2.38
C GLY A 146 -7.67 7.84 -3.84
N VAL A 147 -7.19 8.82 -4.60
CA VAL A 147 -7.42 8.94 -6.04
C VAL A 147 -6.09 9.17 -6.73
N ASN A 148 -5.72 8.28 -7.65
CA ASN A 148 -4.47 8.34 -8.39
C ASN A 148 -4.70 8.14 -9.88
N TYR A 149 -3.80 8.71 -10.69
CA TYR A 149 -3.80 8.45 -12.13
C TYR A 149 -3.36 7.01 -12.40
N PRO A 150 -3.84 6.42 -13.51
CA PRO A 150 -3.40 5.10 -13.95
C PRO A 150 -1.93 5.09 -14.36
N ASN A 151 -1.39 3.88 -14.46
CA ASN A 151 -0.07 3.60 -15.01
C ASN A 151 1.11 4.23 -14.22
N VAL A 152 0.93 4.48 -12.92
CA VAL A 152 1.97 5.00 -12.02
C VAL A 152 2.56 3.86 -11.19
N GLU A 153 3.89 3.76 -11.13
CA GLU A 153 4.55 2.63 -10.47
C GLU A 153 4.39 2.62 -8.95
N LEU A 154 4.44 3.79 -8.34
CA LEU A 154 4.46 4.03 -6.90
C LEU A 154 3.71 5.33 -6.68
N VAL A 155 2.58 5.29 -6.00
CA VAL A 155 1.59 6.37 -6.04
C VAL A 155 1.69 7.33 -4.86
N ALA A 156 2.41 6.97 -3.80
CA ALA A 156 2.56 7.84 -2.64
C ALA A 156 3.32 9.12 -3.00
N SER A 157 2.72 10.26 -2.65
CA SER A 157 3.27 11.60 -2.86
C SER A 157 2.81 12.50 -1.73
N ASN A 158 3.69 13.36 -1.22
CA ASN A 158 3.29 14.37 -0.26
C ASN A 158 2.67 15.57 -0.99
N THR A 159 1.35 15.57 -1.14
CA THR A 159 0.62 16.67 -1.81
C THR A 159 0.34 17.86 -0.90
N THR A 160 0.60 17.77 0.41
CA THR A 160 0.29 18.87 1.36
C THR A 160 1.15 20.10 1.16
N MET A 161 2.31 19.92 0.50
CA MET A 161 3.26 20.99 0.18
C MET A 161 3.03 21.60 -1.21
N LEU A 162 2.07 21.07 -1.97
CA LEU A 162 1.76 21.52 -3.34
C LEU A 162 0.71 22.64 -3.32
N PRO A 163 0.73 23.55 -4.30
CA PRO A 163 -0.28 24.60 -4.42
C PRO A 163 -1.67 24.00 -4.68
N LYS A 164 -2.74 24.72 -4.29
CA LYS A 164 -4.13 24.23 -4.34
C LYS A 164 -4.61 23.67 -5.70
N ASN A 165 -3.97 24.07 -6.80
CA ASN A 165 -4.31 23.67 -8.17
C ASN A 165 -3.11 23.06 -8.91
N PHE A 166 -2.24 22.35 -8.19
CA PHE A 166 -1.11 21.66 -8.82
C PHE A 166 -1.62 20.62 -9.84
N LYS A 167 -0.91 20.47 -10.96
CA LYS A 167 -1.12 19.43 -11.96
C LYS A 167 -0.51 18.12 -11.52
N GLN A 168 -1.04 16.98 -11.98
CA GLN A 168 -0.47 15.69 -11.57
C GLN A 168 1.01 15.54 -11.91
N ALA A 169 1.44 16.11 -13.04
CA ALA A 169 2.84 16.15 -13.46
C ALA A 169 3.77 16.90 -12.48
N GLU A 170 3.26 17.74 -11.58
CA GLU A 170 4.05 18.46 -10.57
C GLU A 170 4.27 17.64 -9.29
N LYS A 171 3.62 16.48 -9.15
CA LYS A 171 3.83 15.58 -8.01
C LYS A 171 5.22 14.96 -8.07
N LYS A 172 5.85 14.85 -6.91
CA LYS A 172 7.02 14.00 -6.70
C LYS A 172 6.66 12.80 -5.83
N PHE A 173 6.83 11.61 -6.39
CA PHE A 173 6.52 10.36 -5.72
C PHE A 173 7.64 9.96 -4.75
N LEU A 174 7.25 9.34 -3.64
CA LEU A 174 8.17 9.01 -2.54
C LEU A 174 9.05 7.79 -2.86
N GLY A 175 8.55 6.88 -3.71
CA GLY A 175 9.12 5.55 -3.88
C GLY A 175 8.70 4.61 -2.73
N MET A 176 9.38 3.47 -2.62
CA MET A 176 9.14 2.55 -1.49
C MET A 176 9.40 3.27 -0.15
N HIS A 177 8.40 3.31 0.71
CA HIS A 177 8.40 4.13 1.92
C HIS A 177 7.68 3.42 3.08
N ASN A 178 7.72 4.00 4.27
CA ASN A 178 6.83 3.67 5.36
C ASN A 178 6.05 4.95 5.72
N ASP A 179 4.85 4.80 6.28
CA ASP A 179 3.99 5.95 6.65
C ASP A 179 4.40 6.65 7.96
N GLY A 180 5.66 6.42 8.39
CA GLY A 180 6.21 6.89 9.65
C GLY A 180 6.00 8.37 9.90
N THR A 181 5.38 8.72 11.03
CA THR A 181 5.20 10.11 11.47
C THR A 181 6.20 10.49 12.54
N GLN A 182 6.29 11.80 12.87
CA GLN A 182 7.14 12.29 13.96
C GLN A 182 6.77 11.74 15.35
N LEU A 183 5.58 11.13 15.50
CA LEU A 183 5.15 10.50 16.75
C LEU A 183 5.71 9.08 16.92
N MET A 184 6.25 8.49 15.85
CA MET A 184 6.71 7.11 15.80
C MET A 184 8.22 7.02 15.94
N THR A 185 8.69 5.88 16.43
CA THR A 185 10.09 5.48 16.33
C THR A 185 10.18 4.15 15.59
N ILE A 186 11.39 3.76 15.19
CA ILE A 186 11.64 2.40 14.68
C ILE A 186 11.12 1.34 15.66
N GLU A 187 11.20 1.63 16.97
CA GLU A 187 10.80 0.69 17.99
C GLU A 187 9.28 0.60 18.19
N THR A 188 8.56 1.69 17.95
CA THR A 188 7.13 1.82 18.28
C THR A 188 6.21 1.81 17.07
N ALA A 189 6.73 1.80 15.83
CA ALA A 189 5.91 1.86 14.61
C ALA A 189 4.79 0.79 14.55
N HIS A 190 5.06 -0.42 15.04
CA HIS A 190 4.09 -1.51 15.15
C HIS A 190 2.89 -1.25 16.08
N GLU A 191 2.97 -0.24 16.96
CA GLU A 191 1.93 0.08 17.95
C GLU A 191 0.85 1.04 17.42
N PHE A 192 1.06 1.64 16.23
CA PHE A 192 0.18 2.67 15.66
C PHE A 192 -1.02 2.10 14.89
N GLY A 193 -1.23 0.78 14.99
CA GLY A 193 -2.31 0.07 14.33
C GLY A 193 -1.98 -0.23 12.87
N ASN A 194 -3.03 -0.42 12.08
CA ASN A 194 -2.94 -0.77 10.68
C ASN A 194 -4.04 -0.09 9.85
N ARG A 195 -3.93 -0.26 8.53
CA ARG A 195 -4.85 0.29 7.55
C ARG A 195 -5.57 -0.84 6.84
N ILE A 196 -6.87 -0.68 6.62
CA ILE A 196 -7.57 -1.43 5.58
C ILE A 196 -7.73 -0.51 4.37
N SER A 197 -7.35 -1.01 3.19
CA SER A 197 -7.49 -0.30 1.92
C SER A 197 -8.26 -1.17 0.95
N ILE A 198 -9.34 -0.63 0.39
CA ILE A 198 -10.26 -1.35 -0.51
C ILE A 198 -10.15 -0.72 -1.89
N ASN A 199 -9.91 -1.52 -2.92
CA ASN A 199 -9.91 -1.04 -4.31
C ASN A 199 -11.37 -0.83 -4.76
N LEU A 200 -11.73 0.40 -5.07
CA LEU A 200 -13.04 0.79 -5.60
C LEU A 200 -12.97 1.18 -7.08
N GLY A 201 -11.77 1.21 -7.65
CA GLY A 201 -11.52 1.51 -9.05
C GLY A 201 -11.88 0.36 -9.98
N LYS A 202 -11.79 0.63 -11.28
CA LYS A 202 -12.11 -0.35 -12.33
C LYS A 202 -10.99 -1.36 -12.58
N ASP A 203 -9.74 -0.90 -12.43
CA ASP A 203 -8.56 -1.70 -12.76
C ASP A 203 -7.97 -2.36 -11.51
N THR A 204 -7.16 -3.39 -11.75
CA THR A 204 -6.35 -3.99 -10.69
C THR A 204 -5.27 -2.99 -10.27
N ARG A 205 -5.24 -2.67 -8.98
CA ARG A 205 -4.09 -1.99 -8.35
C ARG A 205 -3.20 -3.03 -7.70
N TYR A 206 -1.99 -2.62 -7.33
CA TYR A 206 -1.08 -3.50 -6.61
C TYR A 206 -0.69 -2.90 -5.26
N PHE A 207 -0.62 -3.76 -4.25
CA PHE A 207 0.05 -3.46 -3.00
C PHE A 207 1.47 -4.03 -3.05
N LEU A 208 2.45 -3.19 -2.79
CA LEU A 208 3.87 -3.53 -2.86
C LEU A 208 4.43 -3.45 -1.45
N PHE A 209 5.22 -4.44 -1.02
CA PHE A 209 5.86 -4.38 0.29
C PHE A 209 7.15 -5.19 0.41
N VAL A 210 8.02 -4.75 1.30
CA VAL A 210 9.17 -5.53 1.79
C VAL A 210 8.74 -6.29 3.02
N ASN A 211 9.01 -7.59 3.08
CA ASN A 211 8.52 -8.45 4.14
C ASN A 211 9.34 -8.38 5.46
N LEU A 212 9.82 -7.19 5.81
CA LEU A 212 10.58 -6.89 7.03
C LEU A 212 9.91 -5.79 7.82
N SER A 213 9.79 -5.97 9.13
CA SER A 213 9.43 -4.89 10.03
C SER A 213 10.51 -3.80 10.07
N MET A 214 10.15 -2.60 10.53
CA MET A 214 11.11 -1.50 10.73
C MET A 214 12.25 -1.93 11.65
N LYS A 215 11.96 -2.72 12.70
CA LYS A 215 12.97 -3.27 13.61
C LYS A 215 13.95 -4.18 12.90
N GLU A 216 13.47 -5.09 12.06
CA GLU A 216 14.34 -6.01 11.31
C GLU A 216 15.17 -5.28 10.26
N ALA A 217 14.57 -4.33 9.54
CA ALA A 217 15.30 -3.49 8.59
C ALA A 217 16.41 -2.70 9.29
N HIS A 218 16.13 -2.14 10.46
CA HIS A 218 17.11 -1.42 11.28
C HIS A 218 18.21 -2.33 11.83
N ALA A 219 17.86 -3.55 12.28
CA ALA A 219 18.84 -4.54 12.71
C ALA A 219 19.81 -4.91 11.57
N MET A 220 19.30 -5.10 10.35
CA MET A 220 20.14 -5.33 9.16
C MET A 220 21.05 -4.14 8.86
N LEU A 221 20.56 -2.91 9.00
CA LEU A 221 21.38 -1.71 8.85
C LEU A 221 22.47 -1.64 9.91
N LYS A 222 22.19 -1.98 11.17
CA LYS A 222 23.18 -2.00 12.25
C LYS A 222 24.35 -2.96 11.99
N GLU A 223 24.12 -4.06 11.27
CA GLU A 223 25.19 -4.98 10.86
C GLU A 223 26.07 -4.41 9.73
N LYS A 224 25.57 -3.41 8.98
CA LYS A 224 26.22 -2.85 7.79
C LYS A 224 26.88 -1.49 8.04
N LEU A 225 26.29 -0.69 8.91
CA LEU A 225 26.68 0.70 9.19
C LEU A 225 27.53 0.78 10.46
N GLY A 226 28.37 1.82 10.55
CA GLY A 226 29.08 2.14 11.79
C GLY A 226 28.16 2.82 12.83
N ASP A 227 28.60 2.84 14.09
CA ASP A 227 27.82 3.38 15.22
C ASP A 227 27.35 4.83 15.02
N GLU A 228 28.15 5.67 14.39
CA GLU A 228 27.79 7.07 14.10
C GLU A 228 26.71 7.18 13.02
N GLU A 229 26.79 6.36 11.96
CA GLU A 229 25.83 6.41 10.86
C GLU A 229 24.49 5.83 11.28
N ILE A 230 24.49 4.69 12.00
CA ILE A 230 23.24 4.06 12.49
C ILE A 230 22.51 4.97 13.50
N ALA A 231 23.23 5.76 14.30
CA ALA A 231 22.62 6.72 15.22
C ALA A 231 21.81 7.82 14.52
N ASN A 232 22.05 8.05 13.22
CA ASN A 232 21.29 9.01 12.41
C ASN A 232 20.08 8.38 11.71
N VAL A 233 19.90 7.06 11.79
CA VAL A 233 18.75 6.36 11.19
C VAL A 233 17.53 6.48 12.10
N ASN A 234 16.42 6.92 11.53
CA ASN A 234 15.14 7.08 12.22
C ASN A 234 13.98 6.67 11.31
N ILE A 235 12.76 6.71 11.84
CA ILE A 235 11.57 6.22 11.14
C ILE A 235 11.28 6.94 9.80
N ALA A 236 11.72 8.18 9.65
CA ALA A 236 11.44 8.99 8.45
C ALA A 236 12.48 8.78 7.34
N ASN A 237 13.72 8.43 7.68
CA ASN A 237 14.80 8.26 6.71
C ASN A 237 15.25 6.80 6.50
N ILE A 238 14.75 5.85 7.30
CA ILE A 238 15.12 4.44 7.20
C ILE A 238 14.91 3.83 5.79
N PRO A 239 13.91 4.21 4.96
CA PRO A 239 13.83 3.69 3.59
C PRO A 239 15.08 4.03 2.75
N GLN A 240 15.57 5.28 2.85
CA GLN A 240 16.74 5.74 2.12
C GLN A 240 17.99 4.93 2.50
N TYR A 241 18.22 4.71 3.79
CA TYR A 241 19.35 3.90 4.25
C TYR A 241 19.17 2.44 3.84
N PHE A 242 18.00 1.86 4.06
CA PHE A 242 17.76 0.45 3.77
C PHE A 242 18.01 0.13 2.30
N PHE A 243 17.35 0.83 1.37
CA PHE A 243 17.48 0.51 -0.05
C PHE A 243 18.82 0.89 -0.66
N LYS A 244 19.55 1.86 -0.08
CA LYS A 244 20.94 2.13 -0.45
C LYS A 244 21.87 0.96 -0.15
N HIS A 245 21.68 0.30 0.98
CA HIS A 245 22.57 -0.78 1.45
C HIS A 245 22.08 -2.18 1.10
N PHE A 246 20.78 -2.34 0.87
CA PHE A 246 20.11 -3.60 0.54
C PHE A 246 19.20 -3.49 -0.71
N PRO A 247 19.69 -2.97 -1.86
CA PRO A 247 18.88 -2.82 -3.06
C PRO A 247 18.40 -4.16 -3.65
N ASP A 248 19.07 -5.27 -3.31
CA ASP A 248 18.70 -6.62 -3.77
C ASP A 248 17.81 -7.39 -2.78
N TYR A 249 17.27 -6.71 -1.75
CA TYR A 249 16.23 -7.29 -0.91
C TYR A 249 14.90 -7.29 -1.67
N PRO A 250 14.26 -8.46 -1.89
CA PRO A 250 13.06 -8.56 -2.72
C PRO A 250 11.87 -7.74 -2.23
N VAL A 251 11.05 -7.28 -3.18
CA VAL A 251 9.73 -6.70 -2.93
C VAL A 251 8.66 -7.70 -3.35
N ILE A 252 7.64 -7.84 -2.51
CA ILE A 252 6.44 -8.62 -2.78
C ILE A 252 5.38 -7.70 -3.40
N ARG A 253 4.71 -8.18 -4.42
CA ARG A 253 3.58 -7.53 -5.08
C ARG A 253 2.33 -8.37 -4.93
N ILE A 254 1.25 -7.75 -4.48
CA ILE A 254 -0.06 -8.37 -4.37
C ILE A 254 -0.98 -7.71 -5.38
N ALA A 255 -1.59 -8.49 -6.27
CA ALA A 255 -2.67 -8.01 -7.13
C ALA A 255 -3.92 -7.79 -6.29
N GLN A 256 -4.49 -6.58 -6.35
CA GLN A 256 -5.71 -6.20 -5.66
C GLN A 256 -6.75 -5.80 -6.72
N LYS A 257 -7.57 -6.77 -7.12
CA LYS A 257 -8.66 -6.57 -8.09
C LYS A 257 -9.73 -5.63 -7.51
N PRO A 258 -10.65 -5.09 -8.33
CA PRO A 258 -11.79 -4.33 -7.84
C PRO A 258 -12.53 -5.06 -6.72
N TYR A 259 -12.87 -4.30 -5.67
CA TYR A 259 -13.58 -4.76 -4.46
C TYR A 259 -12.79 -5.72 -3.55
N GLN A 260 -11.51 -5.94 -3.85
CA GLN A 260 -10.59 -6.61 -2.92
C GLN A 260 -9.99 -5.60 -1.94
N TYR A 261 -9.63 -6.07 -0.75
CA TYR A 261 -8.96 -5.29 0.28
C TYR A 261 -7.65 -5.92 0.71
N TYR A 262 -6.76 -5.08 1.22
CA TYR A 262 -5.69 -5.53 2.10
C TYR A 262 -5.80 -4.85 3.47
N ILE A 263 -5.35 -5.53 4.51
CA ILE A 263 -5.10 -4.98 5.85
C ILE A 263 -3.60 -5.07 6.10
N ALA A 264 -2.96 -3.95 6.47
CA ALA A 264 -1.52 -3.88 6.64
C ALA A 264 -1.10 -2.78 7.63
N ALA A 265 -0.17 -3.09 8.53
CA ALA A 265 0.50 -2.10 9.38
C ALA A 265 1.60 -1.35 8.60
N THR A 266 1.18 -0.52 7.65
CA THR A 266 2.09 0.14 6.69
C THR A 266 3.04 1.18 7.31
N ASP A 267 2.86 1.52 8.61
CA ASP A 267 3.85 2.25 9.39
C ASP A 267 5.06 1.37 9.76
N ASN A 268 4.85 0.05 9.88
CA ASN A 268 5.79 -0.92 10.41
C ASN A 268 6.62 -1.65 9.35
N PHE A 269 6.39 -1.45 8.05
CA PHE A 269 7.21 -2.05 6.99
C PHE A 269 7.21 -1.17 5.72
N PHE A 270 8.19 -1.37 4.83
CA PHE A 270 8.25 -0.61 3.58
C PHE A 270 7.17 -1.08 2.61
N HIS A 271 6.44 -0.15 2.02
CA HIS A 271 5.35 -0.41 1.12
C HIS A 271 5.12 0.73 0.12
N ASP A 272 4.20 0.52 -0.82
CA ASP A 272 3.49 1.54 -1.59
C ASP A 272 2.29 0.90 -2.33
N GLY A 273 1.46 1.71 -2.97
CA GLY A 273 0.51 1.29 -4.00
C GLY A 273 1.09 1.46 -5.41
N SER A 274 0.60 0.66 -6.36
CA SER A 274 0.92 0.79 -7.79
C SER A 274 -0.34 0.73 -8.63
N THR A 275 -0.40 1.59 -9.64
CA THR A 275 -1.43 1.56 -10.70
C THR A 275 -0.83 1.20 -12.06
N LEU A 276 0.43 0.74 -12.07
CA LEU A 276 1.17 0.39 -13.29
C LEU A 276 0.40 -0.63 -14.15
N GLY A 277 0.21 -0.31 -15.43
CA GLY A 277 -0.58 -1.10 -16.37
C GLY A 277 -2.09 -0.83 -16.34
N GLY A 278 -2.58 -0.03 -15.39
CA GLY A 278 -3.95 0.49 -15.40
C GLY A 278 -4.18 1.51 -16.50
N THR A 279 -5.45 1.76 -16.80
CA THR A 279 -5.96 2.68 -17.84
C THR A 279 -7.09 3.58 -17.32
N HIS A 280 -7.67 3.27 -16.18
CA HIS A 280 -8.74 4.04 -15.53
C HIS A 280 -8.23 4.67 -14.23
N LEU A 281 -8.94 5.69 -13.75
CA LEU A 281 -8.69 6.29 -12.45
C LEU A 281 -8.61 5.21 -11.35
N ASP A 282 -7.55 5.27 -10.55
CA ASP A 282 -7.43 4.44 -9.35
C ASP A 282 -8.18 5.12 -8.21
N VAL A 283 -9.11 4.39 -7.62
CA VAL A 283 -9.91 4.85 -6.48
C VAL A 283 -9.80 3.80 -5.39
N CYS A 284 -9.38 4.21 -4.20
CA CYS A 284 -9.42 3.36 -3.02
C CYS A 284 -10.01 4.09 -1.83
N ILE A 285 -10.61 3.35 -0.92
CA ILE A 285 -11.03 3.87 0.38
C ILE A 285 -10.17 3.26 1.47
N VAL A 286 -9.75 4.10 2.43
CA VAL A 286 -8.82 3.71 3.48
C VAL A 286 -9.40 4.04 4.85
N TYR A 287 -9.29 3.08 5.78
CA TYR A 287 -9.60 3.26 7.20
C TYR A 287 -8.38 2.93 8.07
N PHE A 288 -8.28 3.61 9.20
CA PHE A 288 -7.29 3.39 10.25
C PHE A 288 -7.90 2.67 11.45
N GLY A 289 -7.22 1.64 11.96
CA GLY A 289 -7.67 0.88 13.13
C GLY A 289 -6.65 -0.15 13.60
N SER A 290 -7.14 -1.22 14.23
CA SER A 290 -6.37 -2.42 14.59
C SER A 290 -7.09 -3.63 14.04
N PHE A 291 -7.12 -3.73 12.71
CA PHE A 291 -7.88 -4.74 11.99
C PHE A 291 -7.17 -6.08 11.98
N GLN A 292 -7.86 -7.14 12.38
CA GLN A 292 -7.42 -8.52 12.24
C GLN A 292 -8.66 -9.37 11.94
N PRO A 293 -8.75 -10.00 10.76
CA PRO A 293 -9.80 -10.96 10.48
C PRO A 293 -9.80 -12.09 11.51
N VAL A 294 -10.99 -12.55 11.90
CA VAL A 294 -11.13 -13.72 12.78
C VAL A 294 -10.48 -14.91 12.10
N LYS A 295 -9.59 -15.61 12.82
CA LYS A 295 -8.99 -16.87 12.36
C LYS A 295 -10.12 -17.90 12.21
N ASN A 296 -10.44 -18.30 10.98
CA ASN A 296 -11.31 -19.45 10.71
C ASN A 296 -10.61 -20.76 11.07
#